data_AF-A0A959HN77-F1
#
_entry.id   AF-A0A959HN77-F1
#
_cell.length_a   1.000
_cell.length_b   1.000
_cell.length_c   1.000
_cell.angle_alpha   90.00
_cell.angle_beta   90.00
_cell.angle_gamma   90.00
#
_symmetry.space_group_name_H-M   'P 1'
#
loop_
_entity.id
_entity.type
_entity.pdbx_description
1 polymer ?
#
loop_
_entity_poly.entity_id
_entity_poly.type
_entity_poly.pdbx_seq_one_letter_code
_entity_poly.pdbx_strand_id
1 'polypeptide(L)'
;DSTQSIRFRASGSYNTTELEISGLSENFKDGQFNSSSSRNNLTNGHQSNFDGSFLYRKRLGRPGRVFTADASFGMRDLRQARKVNAVNIFENIIDTLLQEQTRDDESTSLGAQLSYSEPLSKRSYLEWRYAFQRNQSDFQQEAYDIADGQPTFNPALSNAFGSDYTYHRWQSGFRANGKKQSVWASAALQYARLNGQLTSADTTIRQHFRNLLPALRWNYEFNQSQRLEFDYSTFVREPSVQQLQPITDNSDPFNIYIGNPSLRPEYA
;
A
#
# COMPACT_ATOMS: atom_id res chain seq x y z
N ASP A 1 -34.24 -11.91 -20.87
CA ASP A 1 -33.40 -11.11 -19.96
C ASP A 1 -32.77 -11.99 -18.89
N SER A 2 -31.44 -12.09 -18.86
CA SER A 2 -30.76 -12.78 -17.76
C SER A 2 -30.79 -11.92 -16.50
N THR A 3 -31.35 -12.47 -15.42
CA THR A 3 -31.36 -11.84 -14.10
C THR A 3 -30.02 -11.99 -13.37
N GLN A 4 -29.10 -12.78 -13.92
CA GLN A 4 -27.82 -13.13 -13.32
C GLN A 4 -26.66 -12.75 -14.24
N SER A 5 -25.57 -12.32 -13.61
CA SER A 5 -24.31 -12.04 -14.28
C SER A 5 -23.17 -12.59 -13.42
N ILE A 6 -22.30 -13.37 -14.04
CA ILE A 6 -21.05 -13.86 -13.45
C ILE A 6 -19.92 -13.28 -14.29
N ARG A 7 -18.87 -12.81 -13.63
CA ARG A 7 -17.64 -12.38 -14.27
C ARG A 7 -16.46 -12.88 -13.47
N PHE A 8 -15.53 -13.50 -14.15
CA PHE A 8 -14.22 -13.85 -13.63
C PHE A 8 -13.16 -13.15 -14.47
N ARG A 9 -12.11 -12.66 -13.83
CA ARG A 9 -10.93 -12.11 -14.49
C ARG A 9 -9.70 -12.56 -13.74
N ALA A 10 -8.67 -12.95 -14.47
CA ALA A 10 -7.34 -13.19 -13.92
C ALA A 10 -6.32 -12.49 -14.82
N SER A 11 -5.27 -11.95 -14.22
CA SER A 11 -4.13 -11.36 -14.91
C SER A 11 -2.85 -11.74 -14.19
N GLY A 12 -1.79 -11.96 -14.95
CA GLY A 12 -0.45 -12.16 -14.44
C GLY A 12 0.52 -11.24 -15.16
N SER A 13 1.57 -10.79 -14.48
CA SER A 13 2.68 -10.09 -15.10
C SER A 13 4.00 -10.56 -14.51
N TYR A 14 5.03 -10.56 -15.35
CA TYR A 14 6.41 -10.82 -14.97
C TYR A 14 7.26 -9.69 -15.53
N ASN A 15 7.95 -8.97 -14.66
CA ASN A 15 8.79 -7.85 -15.03
C ASN A 15 10.22 -8.15 -14.59
N THR A 16 11.19 -7.87 -15.46
CA THR A 16 12.61 -7.85 -15.10
C THR A 16 13.08 -6.41 -15.02
N THR A 17 14.05 -6.15 -14.16
CA THR A 17 14.65 -4.83 -13.99
C THR A 17 16.16 -4.99 -14.00
N GLU A 18 16.82 -4.19 -14.83
CA GLU A 18 18.26 -3.95 -14.81
C GLU A 18 18.43 -2.44 -14.81
N LEU A 19 19.06 -1.91 -13.77
CA LEU A 19 19.15 -0.49 -13.50
C LEU A 19 20.56 -0.16 -13.03
N GLU A 20 21.24 0.71 -13.78
CA GLU A 20 22.52 1.28 -13.40
C GLU A 20 22.35 2.77 -13.08
N ILE A 21 22.73 3.18 -11.87
CA ILE A 21 22.73 4.58 -11.43
C ILE A 21 24.14 4.96 -11.03
N SER A 22 24.77 5.80 -11.85
CA SER A 22 26.03 6.46 -11.53
C SER A 22 25.79 7.90 -11.07
N GLY A 23 26.49 8.32 -10.03
CA GLY A 23 26.41 9.67 -9.46
C GLY A 23 27.77 10.19 -9.02
N LEU A 24 27.95 11.50 -9.16
CA LEU A 24 29.07 12.25 -8.61
C LEU A 24 28.50 13.40 -7.78
N SER A 25 28.98 13.52 -6.55
CA SER A 25 28.67 14.64 -5.66
C SER A 25 29.97 15.28 -5.21
N GLU A 26 30.03 16.60 -5.23
CA GLU A 26 31.17 17.39 -4.77
C GLU A 26 30.67 18.46 -3.80
N ASN A 27 31.31 18.54 -2.64
CA ASN A 27 31.03 19.53 -1.62
C ASN A 27 32.19 20.51 -1.54
N PHE A 28 31.85 21.80 -1.54
CA PHE A 28 32.79 22.90 -1.37
C PHE A 28 32.46 23.64 -0.07
N LYS A 29 33.50 23.99 0.69
CA LYS A 29 33.39 24.80 1.90
C LYS A 29 34.28 26.02 1.72
N ASP A 30 33.71 27.21 1.91
CA ASP A 30 34.41 28.49 1.74
C ASP A 30 35.09 28.65 0.36
N GLY A 31 34.46 28.09 -0.68
CA GLY A 31 34.97 28.11 -2.06
C GLY A 31 36.13 27.14 -2.33
N GLN A 32 36.53 26.33 -1.35
CA GLN A 32 37.54 25.28 -1.49
C GLN A 32 36.90 23.90 -1.54
N PHE A 33 37.53 22.97 -2.25
CA PHE A 33 37.12 21.57 -2.27
C PHE A 33 37.16 20.99 -0.86
N ASN A 34 36.07 20.36 -0.43
CA ASN A 34 35.96 19.74 0.89
C ASN A 34 35.87 18.21 0.78
N SER A 35 34.96 17.72 -0.05
CA SER A 35 34.79 16.28 -0.28
C SER A 35 34.14 15.95 -1.61
N SER A 36 34.36 14.73 -2.09
CA SER A 36 33.61 14.17 -3.21
C SER A 36 33.16 12.74 -2.92
N SER A 37 32.08 12.34 -3.58
CA SER A 37 31.54 10.98 -3.55
C SER A 37 31.18 10.59 -4.97
N SER A 38 31.86 9.59 -5.51
CA SER A 38 31.44 8.90 -6.73
C SER A 38 30.76 7.59 -6.34
N ARG A 39 29.59 7.30 -6.90
CA ARG A 39 28.84 6.10 -6.60
C ARG A 39 28.27 5.49 -7.86
N ASN A 40 28.40 4.18 -8.00
CA ASN A 40 27.67 3.39 -8.98
C ASN A 40 26.79 2.35 -8.26
N ASN A 41 25.54 2.24 -8.68
CA ASN A 41 24.58 1.26 -8.18
C ASN A 41 24.07 0.43 -9.34
N LEU A 42 24.32 -0.87 -9.32
CA LEU A 42 23.72 -1.81 -10.26
C LEU A 42 22.64 -2.59 -9.53
N THR A 43 21.40 -2.50 -10.00
CA THR A 43 20.26 -3.24 -9.44
C THR A 43 19.67 -4.14 -10.50
N ASN A 44 19.63 -5.45 -10.21
CA ASN A 44 18.94 -6.45 -11.00
C ASN A 44 17.78 -6.99 -10.20
N GLY A 45 16.66 -7.26 -10.86
CA GLY A 45 15.50 -7.77 -10.16
C GLY A 45 14.45 -8.37 -11.08
N HIS A 46 13.52 -9.07 -10.46
CA HIS A 46 12.32 -9.54 -11.12
C HIS A 46 11.13 -9.45 -10.18
N GLN A 47 9.98 -9.15 -10.76
CA GLN A 47 8.72 -9.05 -10.05
C GLN A 47 7.65 -9.85 -10.79
N SER A 48 7.03 -10.77 -10.07
CA SER A 48 5.83 -11.48 -10.52
C SER A 48 4.61 -10.89 -9.83
N ASN A 49 3.55 -10.60 -10.58
CA ASN A 49 2.26 -10.23 -10.01
C ASN A 49 1.18 -11.17 -10.55
N PHE A 50 0.23 -11.55 -9.70
CA PHE A 50 -0.97 -12.29 -10.09
C PHE A 50 -2.19 -11.67 -9.42
N ASP A 51 -3.20 -11.33 -10.21
CA ASP A 51 -4.45 -10.75 -9.74
C ASP A 51 -5.62 -11.59 -10.25
N GLY A 52 -6.55 -11.89 -9.35
CA GLY A 52 -7.81 -12.58 -9.63
C GLY A 52 -8.99 -11.77 -9.11
N SER A 53 -10.09 -11.74 -9.86
CA SER A 53 -11.35 -11.18 -9.40
C SER A 53 -12.55 -11.99 -9.86
N PHE A 54 -13.52 -12.10 -8.97
CA PHE A 54 -14.80 -12.76 -9.20
C PHE A 54 -15.92 -11.80 -8.82
N LEU A 55 -16.96 -11.77 -9.64
CA LEU A 55 -18.16 -10.97 -9.43
C LEU A 55 -19.38 -11.80 -9.80
N TYR A 56 -20.26 -12.01 -8.83
CA TYR A 56 -21.60 -12.53 -9.02
C TYR A 56 -22.62 -11.44 -8.73
N ARG A 57 -23.57 -11.24 -9.64
CA ARG A 57 -24.67 -10.29 -9.49
C ARG A 57 -25.99 -10.96 -9.83
N LYS A 58 -26.98 -10.81 -8.95
CA LYS A 58 -28.35 -11.31 -9.14
C LYS A 58 -29.36 -10.20 -8.92
N ARG A 59 -30.17 -9.92 -9.94
CA ARG A 59 -31.37 -9.05 -9.85
C ARG A 59 -32.52 -9.86 -9.27
N LEU A 60 -33.23 -9.29 -8.30
CA LEU A 60 -34.22 -10.01 -7.48
C LEU A 60 -35.63 -9.46 -7.69
N GLY A 61 -36.18 -9.65 -8.90
CA GLY A 61 -37.58 -9.35 -9.24
C GLY A 61 -37.92 -7.86 -9.36
N ARG A 62 -37.73 -7.07 -8.29
CA ARG A 62 -38.00 -5.62 -8.31
C ARG A 62 -36.83 -4.85 -8.94
N PRO A 63 -37.08 -3.86 -9.83
CA PRO A 63 -36.03 -3.01 -10.38
C PRO A 63 -35.22 -2.32 -9.27
N GLY A 64 -33.90 -2.46 -9.33
CA GLY A 64 -32.98 -1.95 -8.31
C GLY A 64 -32.80 -2.85 -7.09
N ARG A 65 -33.52 -3.97 -6.97
CA ARG A 65 -33.20 -5.02 -5.98
C ARG A 65 -32.11 -5.93 -6.52
N VAL A 66 -30.92 -5.84 -5.93
CA VAL A 66 -29.73 -6.54 -6.43
C VAL A 66 -28.93 -7.10 -5.28
N PHE A 67 -28.54 -8.36 -5.39
CA PHE A 67 -27.49 -8.96 -4.59
C PHE A 67 -26.21 -9.03 -5.41
N THR A 68 -25.09 -8.63 -4.83
CA THR A 68 -23.76 -8.75 -5.44
C THR A 68 -22.81 -9.40 -4.44
N ALA A 69 -22.05 -10.37 -4.92
CA ALA A 69 -20.93 -10.96 -4.21
C ALA A 69 -19.69 -10.79 -5.08
N ASP A 70 -18.65 -10.20 -4.51
CA ASP A 70 -17.38 -9.98 -5.18
C ASP A 70 -16.22 -10.48 -4.32
N ALA A 71 -15.19 -11.01 -4.98
CA ALA A 71 -13.97 -11.49 -4.36
C ALA A 71 -12.77 -11.08 -5.21
N SER A 72 -11.67 -10.75 -4.55
CA SER A 72 -10.42 -10.37 -5.19
C SER A 72 -9.25 -11.08 -4.51
N PHE A 73 -8.25 -11.40 -5.30
CA PHE A 73 -7.01 -12.00 -4.84
C PHE A 73 -5.86 -11.32 -5.58
N GLY A 74 -4.79 -11.00 -4.88
CA GLY A 74 -3.58 -10.42 -5.45
C GLY A 74 -2.36 -11.04 -4.80
N MET A 75 -1.35 -11.36 -5.58
CA MET A 75 -0.03 -11.77 -5.12
C MET A 75 1.02 -10.96 -5.85
N ARG A 76 2.05 -10.55 -5.13
CA ARG A 76 3.26 -9.97 -5.69
C ARG A 76 4.46 -10.59 -5.00
N ASP A 77 5.40 -11.03 -5.81
CA ASP A 77 6.73 -11.48 -5.41
C ASP A 77 7.76 -10.59 -6.10
N LEU A 78 8.64 -9.97 -5.34
CA LEU A 78 9.77 -9.19 -5.84
C LEU A 78 11.06 -9.75 -5.26
N ARG A 79 12.02 -10.04 -6.14
CA ARG A 79 13.40 -10.35 -5.77
C ARG A 79 14.32 -9.35 -6.45
N GLN A 80 15.25 -8.79 -5.69
CA GLN A 80 16.22 -7.83 -6.18
C GLN A 80 17.60 -8.12 -5.60
N ALA A 81 18.62 -7.90 -6.41
CA ALA A 81 20.01 -7.86 -6.00
C ALA A 81 20.58 -6.51 -6.42
N ARG A 82 21.24 -5.83 -5.49
CA ARG A 82 21.88 -4.52 -5.72
C ARG A 82 23.35 -4.61 -5.36
N LYS A 83 24.21 -4.10 -6.24
CA LYS A 83 25.62 -3.86 -5.99
C LYS A 83 25.86 -2.37 -5.88
N VAL A 84 26.57 -1.95 -4.84
CA VAL A 84 26.90 -0.55 -4.58
C VAL A 84 28.42 -0.45 -4.53
N ASN A 85 28.96 0.40 -5.40
CA ASN A 85 30.37 0.76 -5.42
C ASN A 85 30.45 2.26 -5.18
N ALA A 86 31.09 2.69 -4.11
CA ALA A 86 31.33 4.11 -3.85
C ALA A 86 32.79 4.40 -3.52
N VAL A 87 33.25 5.55 -3.96
CA VAL A 87 34.55 6.12 -3.61
C VAL A 87 34.29 7.50 -3.03
N ASN A 88 34.61 7.65 -1.75
CA ASN A 88 34.48 8.89 -1.00
C ASN A 88 35.86 9.49 -0.77
N ILE A 89 35.99 10.79 -0.98
CA ILE A 89 37.22 11.54 -0.72
C ILE A 89 36.85 12.64 0.26
N PHE A 90 37.49 12.66 1.44
CA PHE A 90 37.32 13.70 2.45
C PHE A 90 38.70 14.13 2.96
N GLU A 91 39.06 15.41 2.80
CA GLU A 91 40.36 15.95 3.25
C GLU A 91 41.58 15.08 2.86
N ASN A 92 41.58 14.57 1.61
CA ASN A 92 42.57 13.65 1.02
C ASN A 92 42.59 12.21 1.57
N ILE A 93 41.66 11.84 2.45
CA ILE A 93 41.40 10.45 2.85
C ILE A 93 40.49 9.83 1.80
N ILE A 94 40.91 8.71 1.24
CA ILE A 94 40.10 7.90 0.31
C ILE A 94 39.46 6.77 1.10
N ASP A 95 38.13 6.70 1.04
CA ASP A 95 37.34 5.61 1.58
C ASP A 95 36.54 4.95 0.46
N THR A 96 36.52 3.63 0.43
CA THR A 96 35.84 2.86 -0.62
C THR A 96 34.81 1.94 0.00
N LEU A 97 33.58 2.01 -0.49
CA LEU A 97 32.50 1.10 -0.11
C LEU A 97 32.22 0.17 -1.29
N LEU A 98 32.35 -1.13 -1.05
CA LEU A 98 31.81 -2.17 -1.91
C LEU A 98 30.76 -2.92 -1.10
N GLN A 99 29.54 -2.99 -1.61
CA GLN A 99 28.43 -3.60 -0.88
C GLN A 99 27.50 -4.37 -1.83
N GLU A 100 27.02 -5.51 -1.36
CA GLU A 100 25.99 -6.30 -2.02
C GLU A 100 24.75 -6.39 -1.13
N GLN A 101 23.58 -6.18 -1.72
CA GLN A 101 22.30 -6.25 -1.04
C GLN A 101 21.36 -7.20 -1.80
N THR A 102 20.63 -8.04 -1.09
CA THR A 102 19.49 -8.80 -1.62
C THR A 102 18.23 -8.32 -0.94
N ARG A 103 17.14 -8.22 -1.70
CA ARG A 103 15.83 -7.82 -1.20
C ARG A 103 14.77 -8.73 -1.77
N ASP A 104 13.98 -9.26 -0.86
CA ASP A 104 12.86 -10.15 -1.09
C ASP A 104 11.61 -9.53 -0.47
N ASP A 105 10.57 -9.37 -1.26
CA ASP A 105 9.35 -8.67 -0.84
C ASP A 105 8.12 -9.36 -1.43
N GLU A 106 7.50 -10.17 -0.60
CA GLU A 106 6.30 -10.93 -0.90
C GLU A 106 5.08 -10.23 -0.31
N SER A 107 3.98 -10.20 -1.06
CA SER A 107 2.71 -9.70 -0.55
C SER A 107 1.53 -10.45 -1.15
N THR A 108 0.53 -10.73 -0.31
CA THR A 108 -0.73 -11.36 -0.71
C THR A 108 -1.89 -10.51 -0.20
N SER A 109 -2.87 -10.26 -1.05
CA SER A 109 -4.11 -9.58 -0.71
C SER A 109 -5.31 -10.46 -1.04
N LEU A 110 -6.25 -10.56 -0.11
CA LEU A 110 -7.51 -11.27 -0.27
C LEU A 110 -8.64 -10.34 0.14
N GLY A 111 -9.58 -10.12 -0.78
CA GLY A 111 -10.76 -9.31 -0.55
C GLY A 111 -12.02 -10.11 -0.83
N ALA A 112 -13.06 -9.90 -0.03
CA ALA A 112 -14.39 -10.41 -0.28
C ALA A 112 -15.43 -9.39 0.16
N GLN A 113 -16.48 -9.23 -0.62
CA GLN A 113 -17.55 -8.28 -0.31
C GLN A 113 -18.90 -8.83 -0.75
N LEU A 114 -19.87 -8.65 0.13
CA LEU A 114 -21.27 -8.92 -0.13
C LEU A 114 -22.01 -7.59 -0.08
N SER A 115 -22.93 -7.37 -1.02
CA SER A 115 -23.80 -6.20 -0.99
C SER A 115 -25.21 -6.53 -1.44
N TYR A 116 -26.16 -5.83 -0.83
CA TYR A 116 -27.58 -5.95 -1.11
C TYR A 116 -28.20 -4.56 -1.22
N SER A 117 -28.97 -4.34 -2.28
CA SER A 117 -29.77 -3.13 -2.46
C SER A 117 -31.26 -3.46 -2.43
N GLU A 118 -32.03 -2.72 -1.63
CA GLU A 118 -33.49 -2.82 -1.58
C GLU A 118 -34.12 -1.51 -2.08
N PRO A 119 -34.91 -1.53 -3.15
CA PRO A 119 -35.63 -0.34 -3.61
C PRO A 119 -36.78 -0.02 -2.65
N LEU A 120 -36.76 1.18 -2.07
CA LEU A 120 -37.88 1.74 -1.31
C LEU A 120 -38.90 2.42 -2.23
N SER A 121 -38.43 3.00 -3.34
CA SER A 121 -39.26 3.59 -4.39
C SER A 121 -38.57 3.43 -5.76
N LYS A 122 -39.14 4.04 -6.82
CA LYS A 122 -38.49 4.09 -8.15
C LYS A 122 -37.15 4.85 -8.15
N ARG A 123 -36.86 5.61 -7.09
CA ARG A 123 -35.74 6.56 -7.02
C ARG A 123 -34.97 6.52 -5.71
N SER A 124 -35.33 5.63 -4.78
CA SER A 124 -34.67 5.52 -3.49
C SER A 124 -34.38 4.08 -3.11
N TYR A 125 -33.24 3.87 -2.46
CA TYR A 125 -32.67 2.55 -2.21
C TYR A 125 -32.02 2.53 -0.82
N LEU A 126 -32.18 1.42 -0.11
CA LEU A 126 -31.32 1.06 1.00
C LEU A 126 -30.20 0.14 0.50
N GLU A 127 -29.00 0.36 1.02
CA GLU A 127 -27.80 -0.38 0.66
C GLU A 127 -27.20 -0.98 1.93
N TRP A 128 -26.86 -2.25 1.88
CA TRP A 128 -26.05 -2.91 2.91
C TRP A 128 -24.85 -3.55 2.25
N ARG A 129 -23.70 -3.45 2.91
CA ARG A 129 -22.46 -4.04 2.45
C ARG A 129 -21.70 -4.63 3.62
N TYR A 130 -21.12 -5.79 3.40
CA TYR A 130 -20.12 -6.38 4.27
C TYR A 130 -18.85 -6.60 3.45
N ALA A 131 -17.71 -6.10 3.92
CA ALA A 131 -16.42 -6.29 3.28
C ALA A 131 -15.43 -6.93 4.27
N PHE A 132 -14.64 -7.85 3.75
CA PHE A 132 -13.50 -8.49 4.39
C PHE A 132 -12.27 -8.24 3.52
N GLN A 133 -11.16 -7.90 4.16
CA GLN A 133 -9.86 -7.78 3.51
C GLN A 133 -8.79 -8.36 4.42
N ARG A 134 -7.84 -9.06 3.82
CA ARG A 134 -6.61 -9.51 4.47
C ARG A 134 -5.43 -9.20 3.56
N ASN A 135 -4.49 -8.42 4.06
CA ASN A 135 -3.24 -8.06 3.42
C ASN A 135 -2.11 -8.67 4.24
N GLN A 136 -1.30 -9.52 3.61
CA GLN A 136 -0.09 -10.10 4.19
C GLN A 136 1.11 -9.59 3.41
N SER A 137 2.19 -9.29 4.12
CA SER A 137 3.45 -8.91 3.49
C SER A 137 4.61 -9.40 4.33
N ASP A 138 5.56 -10.02 3.66
CA ASP A 138 6.82 -10.51 4.21
C ASP A 138 7.96 -9.89 3.42
N PHE A 139 8.87 -9.24 4.13
CA PHE A 139 10.00 -8.53 3.58
C PHE A 139 11.28 -9.01 4.24
N GLN A 140 12.31 -9.23 3.45
CA GLN A 140 13.65 -9.54 3.90
C GLN A 140 14.66 -8.77 3.05
N GLN A 141 15.61 -8.14 3.71
CA GLN A 141 16.76 -7.53 3.08
C GLN A 141 18.01 -7.97 3.84
N GLU A 142 19.02 -8.38 3.09
CA GLU A 142 20.35 -8.67 3.61
C GLU A 142 21.35 -7.80 2.88
N ALA A 143 22.30 -7.25 3.62
CA ALA A 143 23.36 -6.41 3.12
C ALA A 143 24.71 -6.93 3.62
N TYR A 144 25.70 -6.95 2.74
CA TYR A 144 27.06 -7.40 3.02
C TYR A 144 28.04 -6.34 2.52
N ASP A 145 28.94 -5.91 3.40
CA ASP A 145 30.07 -5.07 3.02
C ASP A 145 31.23 -5.97 2.58
N ILE A 146 31.87 -5.63 1.47
CA ILE A 146 32.95 -6.42 0.89
C ILE A 146 34.27 -5.68 1.10
N ALA A 147 35.11 -6.25 1.96
CA ALA A 147 36.49 -5.80 2.17
C ALA A 147 37.43 -6.94 1.79
N ASP A 148 38.48 -6.64 1.00
CA ASP A 148 39.47 -7.62 0.53
C ASP A 148 38.86 -8.87 -0.16
N GLY A 149 37.72 -8.68 -0.83
CA GLY A 149 36.97 -9.75 -1.50
C GLY A 149 36.20 -10.68 -0.56
N GLN A 150 36.15 -10.41 0.75
CA GLN A 150 35.39 -11.17 1.73
C GLN A 150 34.10 -10.44 2.12
N PRO A 151 32.92 -11.06 1.96
CA PRO A 151 31.66 -10.47 2.37
C PRO A 151 31.50 -10.55 3.90
N THR A 152 31.20 -9.40 4.52
CA THR A 152 30.88 -9.27 5.95
C THR A 152 29.45 -8.81 6.10
N PHE A 153 28.62 -9.54 6.85
CA PHE A 153 27.22 -9.18 7.06
C PHE A 153 27.10 -7.82 7.74
N ASN A 154 26.27 -6.94 7.18
CA ASN A 154 25.99 -5.61 7.70
C ASN A 154 24.62 -5.61 8.41
N PRO A 155 24.58 -5.76 9.75
CA PRO A 155 23.33 -5.80 10.50
C PRO A 155 22.57 -4.47 10.51
N ALA A 156 23.22 -3.34 10.21
CA ALA A 156 22.56 -2.03 10.19
C ALA A 156 21.70 -1.83 8.93
N LEU A 157 22.02 -2.54 7.84
CA LEU A 157 21.32 -2.47 6.55
C LEU A 157 20.54 -3.75 6.23
N SER A 158 20.60 -4.75 7.10
CA SER A 158 19.87 -6.00 6.97
C SER A 158 18.66 -6.02 7.89
N ASN A 159 17.49 -6.35 7.36
CA ASN A 159 16.25 -6.35 8.12
C ASN A 159 15.24 -7.37 7.57
N ALA A 160 14.46 -7.99 8.44
CA ALA A 160 13.37 -8.87 8.06
C ALA A 160 12.12 -8.60 8.90
N PHE A 161 10.97 -8.52 8.23
CA PHE A 161 9.69 -8.31 8.89
C PHE A 161 8.52 -8.96 8.16
N GLY A 162 7.53 -9.39 8.93
CA GLY A 162 6.26 -9.91 8.45
C GLY A 162 5.09 -9.11 8.99
N SER A 163 4.00 -9.06 8.22
CA SER A 163 2.77 -8.36 8.59
C SER A 163 1.52 -9.06 8.10
N ASP A 164 0.48 -9.03 8.94
CA ASP A 164 -0.87 -9.48 8.65
C ASP A 164 -1.85 -8.41 9.12
N TYR A 165 -2.48 -7.75 8.15
CA TYR A 165 -3.54 -6.79 8.38
C TYR A 165 -4.86 -7.34 7.88
N THR A 166 -5.82 -7.47 8.78
CA THR A 166 -7.15 -8.00 8.47
C THR A 166 -8.22 -7.02 8.94
N TYR A 167 -9.22 -6.72 8.11
CA TYR A 167 -10.40 -5.97 8.55
C TYR A 167 -11.73 -6.57 8.11
N HIS A 168 -12.73 -6.29 8.93
CA HIS A 168 -14.14 -6.52 8.66
C HIS A 168 -14.86 -5.17 8.67
N ARG A 169 -15.72 -4.94 7.68
CA ARG A 169 -16.44 -3.67 7.54
C ARG A 169 -17.90 -3.91 7.22
N TRP A 170 -18.79 -3.41 8.08
CA TRP A 170 -20.24 -3.40 7.85
C TRP A 170 -20.65 -1.99 7.49
N GLN A 171 -21.32 -1.81 6.36
CA GLN A 171 -21.79 -0.52 5.88
C GLN A 171 -23.29 -0.60 5.61
N SER A 172 -24.02 0.42 6.06
CA SER A 172 -25.40 0.64 5.67
C SER A 172 -25.56 2.05 5.13
N GLY A 173 -26.40 2.20 4.11
CA GLY A 173 -26.61 3.49 3.48
C GLY A 173 -27.98 3.63 2.85
N PHE A 174 -28.30 4.87 2.53
CA PHE A 174 -29.50 5.29 1.82
C PHE A 174 -29.08 6.13 0.63
N ARG A 175 -29.69 5.85 -0.52
CA ARG A 175 -29.55 6.64 -1.74
C ARG A 175 -30.90 7.11 -2.20
N ALA A 176 -31.01 8.37 -2.62
CA ALA A 176 -32.17 8.84 -3.38
C ALA A 176 -31.76 9.78 -4.51
N ASN A 177 -32.30 9.53 -5.70
CA ASN A 177 -32.01 10.29 -6.92
C ASN A 177 -33.30 10.93 -7.46
N GLY A 178 -33.53 12.18 -7.09
CA GLY A 178 -34.60 13.04 -7.62
C GLY A 178 -34.23 13.67 -8.97
N LYS A 179 -35.11 14.54 -9.49
CA LYS A 179 -34.87 15.25 -10.77
C LYS A 179 -33.84 16.37 -10.69
N LYS A 180 -33.74 17.03 -9.53
CA LYS A 180 -32.83 18.16 -9.28
C LYS A 180 -31.90 17.92 -8.09
N GLN A 181 -32.06 16.79 -7.40
CA GLN A 181 -31.30 16.51 -6.18
C GLN A 181 -30.93 15.04 -6.15
N SER A 182 -29.72 14.72 -5.72
CA SER A 182 -29.33 13.37 -5.34
C SER A 182 -28.66 13.39 -3.98
N VAL A 183 -28.97 12.38 -3.17
CA VAL A 183 -28.39 12.21 -1.84
C VAL A 183 -27.93 10.78 -1.70
N TRP A 184 -26.75 10.60 -1.12
CA TRP A 184 -26.23 9.33 -0.68
C TRP A 184 -25.64 9.52 0.70
N ALA A 185 -26.19 8.84 1.69
CA ALA A 185 -25.70 8.87 3.05
C ALA A 185 -25.40 7.43 3.47
N SER A 186 -24.27 7.19 4.12
CA SER A 186 -23.93 5.89 4.66
C SER A 186 -23.09 6.00 5.91
N ALA A 187 -23.06 4.95 6.70
CA ALA A 187 -22.13 4.79 7.79
C ALA A 187 -21.56 3.38 7.74
N ALA A 188 -20.25 3.27 7.97
CA ALA A 188 -19.59 1.98 8.10
C ALA A 188 -18.93 1.82 9.48
N LEU A 189 -19.03 0.62 10.04
CA LEU A 189 -18.28 0.20 11.19
C LEU A 189 -17.17 -0.73 10.70
N GLN A 190 -15.92 -0.38 11.00
CA GLN A 190 -14.76 -1.19 10.67
C GLN A 190 -14.08 -1.69 11.93
N TYR A 191 -13.84 -2.99 11.98
CA TYR A 191 -12.93 -3.62 12.94
C TYR A 191 -11.70 -4.13 12.18
N ALA A 192 -10.52 -3.68 12.57
CA ALA A 192 -9.27 -4.10 11.95
C ALA A 192 -8.27 -4.61 13.00
N ARG A 193 -7.43 -5.55 12.58
CA ARG A 193 -6.35 -6.13 13.37
C ARG A 193 -5.07 -6.08 12.55
N LEU A 194 -4.00 -5.63 13.17
CA LEU A 194 -2.64 -5.67 12.64
C LEU A 194 -1.80 -6.56 13.55
N ASN A 195 -1.19 -7.59 12.98
CA ASN A 195 -0.09 -8.32 13.61
C ASN A 195 1.16 -8.07 12.77
N GLY A 196 2.22 -7.58 13.38
CA GLY A 196 3.53 -7.41 12.75
C GLY A 196 4.60 -8.12 13.57
N GLN A 197 5.61 -8.66 12.90
CA GLN A 197 6.78 -9.26 13.53
C GLN A 197 8.03 -8.67 12.87
N LEU A 198 8.89 -8.04 13.67
CA LEU A 198 10.24 -7.69 13.26
C LEU A 198 11.16 -8.81 13.71
N THR A 199 11.67 -9.59 12.76
CA THR A 199 12.60 -10.69 13.05
C THR A 199 13.96 -10.15 13.49
N SER A 200 14.43 -9.05 12.89
CA SER A 200 15.74 -8.45 13.21
C SER A 200 15.82 -7.79 14.58
N ALA A 201 14.67 -7.41 15.17
CA ALA A 201 14.59 -6.78 16.49
C ALA A 201 13.80 -7.62 17.51
N ASP A 202 13.48 -8.88 17.17
CA ASP A 202 12.62 -9.80 17.93
C ASP A 202 11.39 -9.13 18.58
N THR A 203 10.74 -8.25 17.82
CA THR A 203 9.66 -7.40 18.33
C THR A 203 8.34 -7.78 17.65
N THR A 204 7.31 -8.04 18.46
CA THR A 204 5.96 -8.34 17.97
C THR A 204 5.03 -7.16 18.22
N ILE A 205 4.40 -6.66 17.16
CA ILE A 205 3.41 -5.58 17.20
C ILE A 205 2.02 -6.18 17.03
N ARG A 206 1.11 -5.88 17.95
CA ARG A 206 -0.31 -6.29 17.87
C ARG A 206 -1.21 -5.11 18.16
N GLN A 207 -1.97 -4.68 17.16
CA GLN A 207 -2.87 -3.54 17.25
C GLN A 207 -4.27 -3.89 16.77
N HIS A 208 -5.26 -3.25 17.38
CA HIS A 208 -6.67 -3.39 17.02
C HIS A 208 -7.27 -2.01 16.82
N PHE A 209 -8.08 -1.85 15.78
CA PHE A 209 -8.70 -0.59 15.41
C PHE A 209 -10.21 -0.76 15.29
N ARG A 210 -10.95 0.23 15.77
CA ARG A 210 -12.40 0.32 15.67
C ARG A 210 -12.74 1.70 15.13
N ASN A 211 -13.25 1.75 13.91
CA ASN A 211 -13.47 2.99 13.20
C ASN A 211 -14.94 3.10 12.80
N LEU A 212 -15.53 4.27 13.06
CA LEU A 212 -16.84 4.66 12.54
C LEU A 212 -16.63 5.60 11.37
N LEU A 213 -17.20 5.25 10.22
CA LEU A 213 -16.93 5.89 8.94
C LEU A 213 -18.22 6.43 8.31
N PRO A 214 -18.72 7.60 8.76
CA PRO A 214 -19.81 8.28 8.10
C PRO A 214 -19.39 8.83 6.72
N ALA A 215 -20.34 8.82 5.78
CA ALA A 215 -20.23 9.47 4.50
C ALA A 215 -21.57 10.05 4.06
N LEU A 216 -21.54 11.26 3.51
CA LEU A 216 -22.66 11.99 2.96
C LEU A 216 -22.21 12.67 1.67
N ARG A 217 -22.90 12.37 0.58
CA ARG A 217 -22.82 13.09 -0.68
C ARG A 217 -24.19 13.66 -0.99
N TRP A 218 -24.25 14.96 -1.21
CA TRP A 218 -25.46 15.65 -1.60
C TRP A 218 -25.18 16.55 -2.79
N ASN A 219 -25.99 16.40 -3.83
CA ASN A 219 -25.91 17.22 -5.03
C ASN A 219 -27.26 17.87 -5.28
N TYR A 220 -27.23 19.16 -5.63
CA TYR A 220 -28.39 19.92 -6.04
C TYR A 220 -28.12 20.67 -7.35
N GLU A 221 -28.96 20.43 -8.34
CA GLU A 221 -28.91 21.07 -9.66
C GLU A 221 -29.93 22.21 -9.70
N PHE A 222 -29.46 23.46 -9.74
CA PHE A 222 -30.32 24.62 -9.93
C PHE A 222 -30.87 24.65 -11.36
N ASN A 223 -29.98 24.41 -12.33
CA ASN A 223 -30.23 24.29 -13.77
C ASN A 223 -29.11 23.45 -14.43
N GLN A 224 -29.08 23.38 -15.76
CA GLN A 224 -28.13 22.55 -16.51
C GLN A 224 -26.66 22.99 -16.38
N SER A 225 -26.39 24.23 -15.95
CA SER A 225 -25.04 24.80 -15.83
C SER A 225 -24.62 25.13 -14.39
N GLN A 226 -25.53 25.00 -13.42
CA GLN A 226 -25.27 25.35 -12.02
C GLN A 226 -25.64 24.18 -11.10
N ARG A 227 -24.62 23.61 -10.43
CA ARG A 227 -24.79 22.62 -9.37
C ARG A 227 -24.10 23.05 -8.08
N LEU A 228 -24.69 22.67 -6.96
CA LEU A 228 -24.05 22.66 -5.65
C LEU A 228 -23.79 21.20 -5.27
N GLU A 229 -22.57 20.92 -4.84
CA GLU A 229 -22.12 19.61 -4.38
C GLU A 229 -21.57 19.74 -2.97
N PHE A 230 -21.99 18.84 -2.09
CA PHE A 230 -21.52 18.72 -0.73
C PHE A 230 -21.09 17.27 -0.50
N ASP A 231 -19.81 17.09 -0.24
CA ASP A 231 -19.20 15.80 0.03
C ASP A 231 -18.54 15.81 1.40
N TYR A 232 -18.94 14.87 2.23
CA TYR A 232 -18.32 14.54 3.49
C TYR A 232 -18.08 13.04 3.50
N SER A 233 -16.84 12.60 3.63
CA SER A 233 -16.53 11.18 3.67
C SER A 233 -15.36 10.98 4.59
N THR A 234 -15.48 10.01 5.47
CA THR A 234 -14.38 9.58 6.33
C THR A 234 -13.75 8.32 5.78
N PHE A 235 -12.45 8.19 5.91
CA PHE A 235 -11.71 7.00 5.52
C PHE A 235 -10.65 6.64 6.55
N VAL A 236 -10.22 5.39 6.52
CA VAL A 236 -9.11 4.91 7.36
C VAL A 236 -8.01 4.52 6.41
N ARG A 237 -6.85 5.13 6.57
CA ARG A 237 -5.64 4.66 5.90
C ARG A 237 -5.01 3.57 6.74
N GLU A 238 -4.78 2.42 6.13
CA GLU A 238 -4.02 1.33 6.75
C GLU A 238 -2.62 1.86 7.09
N PRO A 239 -2.15 1.77 8.34
CA PRO A 239 -0.77 2.15 8.66
C PRO A 239 0.16 1.26 7.84
N SER A 240 1.11 1.85 7.10
CA SER A 240 2.05 1.02 6.36
C SER A 240 3.01 0.36 7.36
N VAL A 241 3.35 -0.90 7.13
CA VAL A 241 4.26 -1.62 8.03
C VAL A 241 5.67 -0.99 7.98
N GLN A 242 6.02 -0.38 6.84
CA GLN A 242 7.22 0.44 6.66
C GLN A 242 7.21 1.70 7.55
N GLN A 243 6.04 2.29 7.84
CA GLN A 243 5.92 3.42 8.77
C GLN A 243 6.16 3.02 10.23
N LEU A 244 6.07 1.72 10.57
CA LEU A 244 6.26 1.21 11.92
C LEU A 244 7.72 0.82 12.22
N GLN A 245 8.64 1.02 11.27
CA GLN A 245 10.05 0.69 11.43
C GLN A 245 11.01 1.84 11.12
N PRO A 246 12.10 1.97 11.89
CA PRO A 246 13.23 2.81 11.55
C PRO A 246 14.12 2.13 10.51
N ILE A 247 13.73 2.16 9.23
CA ILE A 247 14.63 1.71 8.16
C ILE A 247 15.62 2.83 7.89
N THR A 248 16.92 2.56 8.06
CA THR A 248 17.99 3.42 7.52
C THR A 248 18.11 3.16 6.03
N ASP A 249 17.49 4.00 5.22
CA ASP A 249 17.72 4.00 3.78
C ASP A 249 19.06 4.72 3.49
N ASN A 250 20.08 3.98 3.07
CA ASN A 250 21.38 4.53 2.65
C ASN A 250 21.42 4.87 1.15
N SER A 251 20.25 5.06 0.52
CA SER A 251 20.16 5.58 -0.84
C SER A 251 20.80 6.96 -0.97
N ASP A 252 20.86 7.75 0.11
CA ASP A 252 21.61 9.01 0.21
C ASP A 252 22.34 9.10 1.58
N PRO A 253 23.69 9.06 1.64
CA PRO A 253 24.44 9.13 2.90
C PRO A 253 24.34 10.51 3.59
N PHE A 254 23.81 11.56 2.95
CA PHE A 254 23.54 12.85 3.59
C PHE A 254 22.12 12.97 4.16
N ASN A 255 21.26 11.96 4.00
CA ASN A 255 19.88 12.00 4.46
C ASN A 255 19.41 10.64 5.00
N ILE A 256 19.79 10.33 6.25
CA ILE A 256 19.42 9.11 6.96
C ILE A 256 17.99 9.24 7.52
N TYR A 257 17.04 8.48 6.97
CA TYR A 257 15.66 8.44 7.47
C TYR A 257 15.51 7.41 8.61
N ILE A 258 14.70 7.74 9.63
CA ILE A 258 14.35 6.86 10.75
C ILE A 258 12.82 6.94 10.92
N GLY A 259 12.09 5.88 10.56
CA GLY A 259 10.64 5.78 10.77
C GLY A 259 10.21 5.77 12.25
N ASN A 260 8.96 6.20 12.49
CA ASN A 260 8.39 6.43 13.83
C ASN A 260 7.39 5.32 14.22
N PRO A 261 7.72 4.45 15.19
CA PRO A 261 6.85 3.34 15.64
C PRO A 261 5.50 3.77 16.28
N SER A 262 5.28 5.06 16.52
CA SER A 262 4.08 5.58 17.21
C SER A 262 2.94 6.01 16.27
N LEU A 263 3.06 5.77 14.96
CA LEU A 263 2.07 6.21 13.99
C LEU A 263 0.72 5.52 14.20
N ARG A 264 -0.28 6.32 14.58
CA ARG A 264 -1.69 5.93 14.59
C ARG A 264 -2.25 6.09 13.18
N PRO A 265 -3.25 5.28 12.78
CA PRO A 265 -3.98 5.50 11.55
C PRO A 265 -4.50 6.94 11.50
N GLU A 266 -4.27 7.62 10.40
CA GLU A 266 -4.86 8.93 10.14
C GLU A 266 -6.35 8.74 9.87
N TYR A 267 -7.18 9.41 10.68
CA TYR A 267 -8.61 9.54 10.47
C TYR A 267 -8.85 10.91 9.85
N ALA A 268 -9.33 10.93 8.61
CA ALA A 268 -9.75 12.12 7.89
C ALA A 268 -11.18 11.90 7.38
#